data_AF-A0AAW2U527-F1
#
_entry.id   AF-A0AAW2U527-F1
#
_cell.length_a   1.000
_cell.length_b   1.000
_cell.length_c   1.000
_cell.angle_alpha   90.00
_cell.angle_beta   90.00
_cell.angle_gamma   90.00
#
_symmetry.space_group_name_H-M   'P 1'
#
loop_
_entity.id
_entity.type
_entity.pdbx_description
1 polymer ?
#
loop_
_entity_poly.entity_id
_entity_poly.type
_entity_poly.pdbx_seq_one_letter_code
_entity_poly.pdbx_strand_id
1 'polypeptide(L)'
;MYAYRTTARNATCETPFCLVYGLEVIIPMKIRAKSARVKVYDQAKNAEQKVDLMFLPEKRELSYAKILRYKKQVEKMYNKKVKPRTFQVGDLVFKWCEASKHVGKLDSD
;
A
#
# COMPACT_ATOMS: atom_id res chain seq x y z
N MET A 1 -8.10 7.76 7.59
CA MET A 1 -7.37 9.05 7.59
C MET A 1 -7.17 9.56 6.16
N TYR A 2 -7.28 10.86 5.91
CA TYR A 2 -7.20 11.46 4.56
C TYR A 2 -5.80 11.33 3.92
N ALA A 3 -4.74 11.57 4.69
CA ALA A 3 -3.35 11.54 4.23
C ALA A 3 -2.96 10.25 3.48
N TYR A 4 -3.44 9.10 3.95
CA TYR A 4 -3.15 7.81 3.31
C TYR A 4 -3.65 7.72 1.85
N ARG A 5 -4.74 8.42 1.52
CA ARG A 5 -5.33 8.40 0.16
C ARG A 5 -4.62 9.34 -0.81
N THR A 6 -3.89 10.31 -0.27
CA THR A 6 -3.36 11.46 -1.02
C THR A 6 -1.84 11.47 -1.12
N THR A 7 -1.16 10.62 -0.34
CA THR A 7 0.28 10.43 -0.45
C THR A 7 0.59 9.34 -1.48
N ALA A 8 1.61 9.59 -2.29
CA ALA A 8 2.12 8.60 -3.23
C ALA A 8 2.72 7.43 -2.44
N ARG A 9 2.39 6.20 -2.83
CA ARG A 9 2.94 4.99 -2.21
C ARG A 9 4.29 4.68 -2.83
N ASN A 10 5.32 4.39 -2.04
CA ASN A 10 6.65 4.00 -2.56
C ASN A 10 6.60 2.81 -3.55
N ALA A 11 5.62 1.92 -3.41
CA ALA A 11 5.47 0.75 -4.27
C ALA A 11 4.91 1.07 -5.67
N THR A 12 4.10 2.12 -5.82
CA THR A 12 3.43 2.50 -7.09
C THR A 12 3.89 3.85 -7.64
N CYS A 13 4.47 4.69 -6.78
CA CYS A 13 4.67 6.13 -6.96
C CYS A 13 3.38 6.90 -7.31
N GLU A 14 2.22 6.27 -7.10
CA GLU A 14 0.90 6.82 -7.38
C GLU A 14 0.11 6.98 -6.08
N THR A 15 -0.81 7.93 -6.03
CA THR A 15 -1.72 8.07 -4.89
C THR A 15 -2.89 7.07 -5.02
N PRO A 16 -3.37 6.46 -3.92
CA PRO A 16 -4.53 5.58 -3.97
C PRO A 16 -5.78 6.25 -4.57
N PHE A 17 -5.96 7.56 -4.38
CA PHE A 17 -7.07 8.29 -4.95
C PHE A 17 -6.99 8.39 -6.49
N CYS A 18 -5.81 8.68 -7.04
CA CYS A 18 -5.60 8.70 -8.50
C CYS A 18 -5.95 7.35 -9.14
N LEU A 19 -5.64 6.24 -8.47
CA LEU A 19 -5.94 4.90 -8.98
C LEU A 19 -7.44 4.55 -8.93
N VAL A 20 -8.20 5.12 -7.99
CA VAL A 20 -9.64 4.88 -7.86
C VAL A 20 -10.44 5.78 -8.80
N TYR A 21 -10.11 7.07 -8.84
CA TYR A 21 -10.93 8.10 -9.49
C TYR A 21 -10.31 8.72 -10.75
N GLY A 22 -9.06 8.40 -11.09
CA GLY A 22 -8.39 8.83 -12.33
C GLY A 22 -7.84 10.25 -12.30
N LEU A 23 -8.19 11.01 -11.26
CA LEU A 23 -7.90 12.42 -11.13
C LEU A 23 -6.96 12.68 -9.94
N GLU A 24 -6.16 13.73 -10.04
CA GLU A 24 -5.39 14.23 -8.90
C GLU A 24 -6.30 14.75 -7.79
N VAL A 25 -5.90 14.47 -6.55
CA VAL A 25 -6.66 14.83 -5.35
C VAL A 25 -6.78 16.35 -5.18
N ILE A 26 -8.00 16.82 -4.91
CA ILE A 26 -8.23 18.20 -4.44
C ILE A 26 -8.13 18.24 -2.90
N ILE A 27 -7.19 19.03 -2.38
CA ILE A 27 -7.04 19.26 -0.95
C ILE A 27 -8.28 20.02 -0.42
N PRO A 28 -8.94 19.56 0.68
CA PRO A 28 -10.14 20.20 1.23
C PRO A 28 -10.00 21.70 1.50
N MET A 29 -8.80 22.16 1.84
CA MET A 29 -8.49 23.58 2.02
C MET A 29 -8.75 24.41 0.75
N LYS A 30 -8.49 23.84 -0.44
CA LYS A 30 -8.77 24.48 -1.73
C LYS A 30 -10.28 24.59 -2.01
N ILE A 31 -11.09 23.71 -1.43
CA ILE A 31 -12.56 23.76 -1.52
C ILE A 31 -13.09 24.86 -0.59
N ARG A 32 -12.63 24.87 0.66
CA ARG A 32 -13.03 25.90 1.66
C ARG A 32 -12.62 27.31 1.25
N ALA A 33 -11.46 27.45 0.60
CA ALA A 33 -10.98 28.72 0.07
C ALA A 33 -11.64 29.16 -1.25
N LYS A 34 -12.67 28.43 -1.74
CA LYS A 34 -13.34 28.69 -3.04
C LYS A 34 -12.32 28.91 -4.17
N SER A 35 -11.37 27.97 -4.32
CA SER A 35 -10.33 28.07 -5.35
C SER A 35 -10.91 28.24 -6.76
N ALA A 36 -10.10 28.73 -7.71
CA ALA A 36 -10.54 29.01 -9.09
C ALA A 36 -11.28 27.84 -9.75
N ARG A 37 -10.92 26.59 -9.45
CA ARG A 37 -11.63 25.40 -9.97
C ARG A 37 -13.06 25.25 -9.44
N VAL A 38 -13.35 25.70 -8.21
CA VAL A 38 -14.71 25.70 -7.64
C VAL A 38 -15.53 26.85 -8.24
N LYS A 39 -14.89 27.99 -8.49
CA LYS A 39 -15.54 29.17 -9.09
C LYS A 39 -15.81 29.01 -10.59
N VAL A 40 -14.95 28.28 -11.31
CA VAL A 40 -15.02 28.02 -12.75
C VAL A 40 -15.49 26.59 -13.02
N TYR A 41 -16.37 26.06 -12.15
CA TYR A 41 -16.97 24.75 -12.37
C TYR A 41 -17.81 24.80 -13.66
N ASP A 42 -17.46 23.96 -14.62
CA ASP A 42 -18.12 23.87 -15.92
C ASP A 42 -18.35 22.40 -16.27
N GLN A 43 -19.60 22.06 -16.53
CA GLN A 43 -20.04 20.71 -16.83
C GLN A 43 -19.51 20.23 -18.20
N ALA A 44 -19.22 21.14 -19.14
CA ALA A 44 -18.65 20.81 -20.44
C ALA A 44 -17.17 20.39 -20.34
N LYS A 45 -16.37 21.09 -19.53
CA LYS A 45 -14.97 20.68 -19.21
C LYS A 45 -14.88 19.34 -18.48
N ASN A 46 -15.96 18.91 -17.82
CA ASN A 46 -16.03 17.59 -17.21
C ASN A 46 -16.02 16.44 -18.25
N ALA A 47 -16.29 16.73 -19.53
CA ALA A 47 -16.12 15.75 -20.61
C ALA A 47 -14.64 15.39 -20.83
N GLU A 48 -13.70 16.31 -20.63
CA GLU A 48 -12.27 16.01 -20.64
C GLU A 48 -11.87 15.11 -19.46
N GLN A 49 -12.53 15.26 -18.30
CA GLN A 49 -12.32 14.32 -17.17
C GLN A 49 -12.82 12.91 -17.48
N LYS A 50 -13.77 12.71 -18.41
CA LYS A 50 -14.12 11.36 -18.88
C LYS A 50 -12.97 10.72 -19.64
N VAL A 51 -12.18 11.51 -20.37
CA VAL A 51 -10.99 11.04 -21.08
C VAL A 51 -9.91 10.61 -20.08
N ASP A 52 -9.69 11.38 -19.00
CA ASP A 52 -8.82 10.95 -17.89
C ASP A 52 -9.30 9.64 -17.23
N LEU A 53 -10.62 9.46 -17.12
CA LEU A 53 -11.24 8.23 -16.64
C LEU A 53 -11.03 7.05 -17.60
N MET A 54 -10.94 7.28 -18.92
CA MET A 54 -10.66 6.23 -19.90
C MET A 54 -9.24 5.66 -19.76
N PHE A 55 -8.27 6.46 -19.30
CA PHE A 55 -6.90 6.02 -19.04
C PHE A 55 -6.69 5.35 -17.67
N LEU A 56 -7.73 5.29 -16.83
CA LEU A 56 -7.65 4.62 -15.53
C LEU A 56 -7.21 3.15 -15.59
N PRO A 57 -7.73 2.32 -16.50
CA PRO A 57 -7.32 0.92 -16.59
C PRO A 57 -5.83 0.78 -16.86
N GLU A 58 -5.28 1.59 -17.78
CA GLU A 58 -3.85 1.62 -18.11
C GLU A 58 -3.01 2.04 -16.90
N LYS A 59 -3.40 3.11 -16.21
CA LYS A 59 -2.73 3.54 -14.96
C LYS A 59 -2.75 2.45 -13.89
N ARG A 60 -3.88 1.73 -13.76
CA ARG A 60 -4.01 0.61 -12.82
C ARG A 60 -3.09 -0.54 -13.19
N GLU A 61 -3.02 -0.91 -14.46
CA GLU A 61 -2.15 -1.98 -14.95
C GLU A 61 -0.66 -1.65 -14.71
N LEU A 62 -0.24 -0.44 -15.06
CA LEU A 62 1.12 0.04 -14.78
C LEU A 62 1.43 0.03 -13.27
N SER A 63 0.48 0.47 -12.44
CA SER A 63 0.63 0.44 -10.99
C SER A 63 0.73 -0.98 -10.44
N TYR A 64 -0.02 -1.92 -11.01
CA TYR A 64 0.01 -3.33 -10.62
C TYR A 64 1.35 -3.97 -10.98
N ALA A 65 1.88 -3.71 -12.18
CA ALA A 65 3.20 -4.15 -12.59
C ALA A 65 4.31 -3.62 -11.63
N LYS A 66 4.23 -2.35 -11.22
CA LYS A 66 5.14 -1.77 -10.21
C LYS A 66 5.03 -2.47 -8.86
N ILE A 67 3.82 -2.77 -8.39
CA ILE A 67 3.60 -3.52 -7.13
C ILE A 67 4.23 -4.90 -7.21
N LEU A 68 4.02 -5.64 -8.30
CA LEU A 68 4.61 -6.96 -8.48
C LEU A 68 6.14 -6.91 -8.45
N ARG A 69 6.73 -5.93 -9.15
CA ARG A 69 8.18 -5.70 -9.13
C ARG A 69 8.68 -5.39 -7.72
N TYR A 70 7.99 -4.50 -7.01
CA TYR A 70 8.34 -4.13 -5.64
C TYR A 70 8.25 -5.34 -4.70
N LYS A 71 7.19 -6.13 -4.78
CA LYS A 71 7.03 -7.37 -3.98
C LYS A 71 8.20 -8.33 -4.20
N LYS A 72 8.54 -8.62 -5.46
CA LYS A 72 9.70 -9.47 -5.79
C LYS A 72 11.02 -8.92 -5.24
N GLN A 73 11.21 -7.60 -5.28
CA GLN A 73 12.41 -6.97 -4.74
C GLN A 73 12.48 -7.11 -3.22
N VAL A 74 11.38 -6.83 -2.52
CA VAL A 74 11.30 -6.98 -1.05
C VAL A 74 11.52 -8.43 -0.64
N GLU A 75 10.90 -9.38 -1.33
CA GLU A 75 11.09 -10.82 -1.11
C GLU A 75 12.56 -11.22 -1.29
N LYS A 76 13.20 -10.80 -2.37
CA LYS A 76 14.62 -11.07 -2.60
C LYS A 76 15.50 -10.50 -1.49
N MET A 77 15.23 -9.28 -1.04
CA MET A 77 15.99 -8.63 0.04
C MET A 77 15.79 -9.33 1.39
N TYR A 78 14.57 -9.79 1.67
CA TYR A 78 14.27 -10.56 2.87
C TYR A 78 14.95 -11.93 2.82
N ASN A 79 14.73 -12.70 1.75
CA ASN A 79 15.31 -14.04 1.56
C ASN A 79 16.84 -14.02 1.54
N LYS A 80 17.47 -12.93 1.05
CA LYS A 80 18.94 -12.77 1.12
C LYS A 80 19.46 -12.75 2.58
N LYS A 81 18.66 -12.25 3.52
CA LYS A 81 19.04 -12.17 4.95
C LYS A 81 18.68 -13.45 5.71
N VAL A 82 17.72 -14.23 5.22
CA VAL A 82 17.27 -15.47 5.86
C VAL A 82 18.20 -16.61 5.48
N LYS A 83 18.82 -17.24 6.48
CA LYS A 83 19.53 -18.51 6.31
C LYS A 83 18.56 -19.65 6.60
N PRO A 84 18.27 -20.55 5.64
CA PRO A 84 17.45 -21.71 5.93
C PRO A 84 18.14 -22.57 6.99
N ARG A 85 17.39 -23.00 8.00
CA ARG A 85 17.85 -23.93 9.04
C ARG A 85 16.89 -25.11 9.07
N THR A 86 17.45 -26.31 9.03
CA THR A 86 16.72 -27.57 9.23
C THR A 86 16.90 -27.99 10.68
N PHE A 87 15.83 -28.45 11.31
CA PHE A 87 15.84 -28.95 12.69
C PHE A 87 15.42 -30.43 12.69
N GLN A 88 16.03 -31.22 13.57
CA GLN A 88 15.72 -32.62 13.80
C GLN A 88 15.04 -32.82 15.16
N VAL A 89 14.40 -33.98 15.34
CA VAL A 89 13.82 -34.37 16.64
C VAL A 89 14.95 -34.48 17.65
N GLY A 90 14.85 -33.72 18.74
CA GLY A 90 15.90 -33.60 19.78
C GLY A 90 16.70 -32.30 19.74
N ASP A 91 16.59 -31.49 18.68
CA ASP A 91 17.27 -30.19 18.62
C ASP A 91 16.63 -29.18 19.58
N LEU A 92 17.46 -28.57 20.43
CA LEU A 92 17.05 -27.47 21.29
C LEU A 92 17.00 -26.16 20.49
N VAL A 93 15.79 -25.61 20.36
CA VAL A 93 15.56 -24.33 19.68
C VAL A 93 14.98 -23.30 20.63
N PHE A 94 15.46 -22.06 20.53
CA PHE A 94 14.88 -20.94 21.26
C PHE A 94 13.52 -20.57 20.64
N LYS A 95 12.45 -20.92 21.33
CA LYS A 95 11.13 -20.37 21.05
C LYS A 95 11.09 -18.94 21.58
N TRP A 96 10.83 -17.98 20.71
CA TRP A 96 10.57 -16.61 21.15
C TRP A 96 9.21 -16.59 21.84
N CYS A 97 9.22 -16.63 23.17
CA CYS A 97 8.02 -16.46 23.98
C CYS A 97 7.80 -14.96 24.20
N GLU A 98 6.75 -14.38 23.62
CA GLU A 98 6.21 -13.12 24.13
C GLU A 98 5.90 -13.33 25.61
N ALA A 99 6.65 -12.67 26.48
CA ALA A 99 6.68 -12.79 27.94
C ALA A 99 5.54 -13.64 28.54
N SER A 100 5.88 -14.87 28.93
CA SER A 100 5.24 -15.68 29.97
C SER A 100 3.83 -15.24 30.42
N LYS A 101 2.79 -15.69 29.72
CA LYS A 101 1.63 -16.19 30.47
C LYS A 101 2.14 -17.42 31.21
N HIS A 102 2.12 -17.38 32.54
CA HIS A 102 2.59 -18.45 33.40
C HIS A 102 1.80 -19.72 33.08
N VAL A 103 2.33 -20.58 32.21
CA VAL A 103 1.81 -21.94 32.04
C VAL A 103 2.55 -22.76 33.08
N GLY A 104 1.81 -23.20 34.09
CA GLY A 104 2.31 -24.04 35.17
C GLY A 104 3.07 -25.24 34.62
N LYS A 105 4.02 -25.73 35.43
CA LYS A 105 4.84 -26.92 35.20
C LYS A 105 4.06 -27.98 34.42
N LEU A 106 4.57 -28.36 33.25
CA LEU A 106 4.23 -29.63 32.64
C LEU A 106 5.23 -30.63 33.21
N ASP A 107 4.75 -31.41 34.16
CA ASP A 107 5.46 -32.56 34.71
C ASP A 107 5.68 -33.60 33.61
N SER A 108 6.87 -34.20 33.63
CA SER A 108 7.28 -35.29 32.74
C SER A 108 6.79 -36.62 33.32
N ASP A 109 6.12 -37.43 32.50
CA ASP A 109 5.99 -38.89 32.65
C ASP A 109 6.87 -39.59 31.61
#